data_AF-A0A431HSB7-F1
#
_entry.id   AF-A0A431HSB7-F1
#
_cell.length_a   1.000
_cell.length_b   1.000
_cell.length_c   1.000
_cell.angle_alpha   90.00
_cell.angle_beta   90.00
_cell.angle_gamma   90.00
#
_symmetry.space_group_name_H-M   'P 1'
#
loop_
_entity.id
_entity.type
_entity.pdbx_description
1 polymer ?
#
loop_
_entity_poly.entity_id
_entity_poly.type
_entity_poly.pdbx_seq_one_letter_code
_entity_poly.pdbx_strand_id
1 'polypeptide(L)'
;MDRRGDGSTGHRMKRALVAESSVMRGLLARSLDIATIVASSFAGWWLETGSTGWFEGDFLRAALIGLLLTGICSAHWAVYRSWRGTPLRSELEAVLGAWLLAVLLLVPVLELTGEPDEYGRHWLLYWALFGTAGLAGWRVLMRRAQRYVHTGGRDVRRVVLVTNGGFGLQIIEQLATARWAGFEFVGWFDERDGDDGRISAAAVQRCLGPTERLAGFVEDGNADEVWIALPFRAEARLRSILWSLRHCTADIRLVPDISSFRLLNHSLGEVAGLPVINLSSTPMSGRNRLLKAIEDRTLASACLI
;
A
#
# COMPACT_ATOMS: atom_id res chain seq x y z
N MET A 1 23.47 -36.95 20.90
CA MET A 1 23.68 -36.57 19.50
C MET A 1 22.33 -36.24 18.87
N ASP A 2 22.21 -34.97 18.50
CA ASP A 2 21.34 -34.37 17.49
C ASP A 2 19.82 -34.63 17.44
N ARG A 3 19.04 -33.63 17.90
CA ARG A 3 17.63 -33.39 17.55
C ARG A 3 17.38 -31.87 17.42
N ARG A 4 18.19 -31.14 16.66
CA ARG A 4 18.00 -29.69 16.38
C ARG A 4 17.79 -29.36 14.90
N GLY A 5 17.13 -30.24 14.14
CA GLY A 5 16.99 -30.09 12.68
C GLY A 5 15.65 -29.58 12.12
N ASP A 6 14.52 -29.71 12.83
CA ASP A 6 13.22 -29.73 12.14
C ASP A 6 12.46 -28.37 12.11
N GLY A 7 12.73 -27.47 13.05
CA GLY A 7 12.01 -26.18 13.14
C GLY A 7 12.28 -25.22 11.97
N SER A 8 13.47 -25.29 11.36
CA SER A 8 13.90 -24.35 10.32
C SER A 8 13.25 -24.61 8.95
N THR A 9 12.90 -25.87 8.68
CA THR A 9 12.37 -26.33 7.38
C THR A 9 10.91 -25.94 7.20
N GLY A 10 10.09 -26.17 8.23
CA GLY A 10 8.68 -25.75 8.24
C GLY A 10 8.49 -24.24 8.13
N HIS A 11 9.40 -23.44 8.70
CA HIS A 11 9.33 -21.98 8.65
C HIS A 11 9.85 -21.37 7.34
N ARG A 12 10.88 -21.95 6.69
CA ARG A 12 11.23 -21.58 5.29
C ARG A 12 10.05 -21.83 4.36
N MET A 13 9.33 -22.94 4.58
CA MET A 13 8.13 -23.24 3.81
C MET A 13 7.01 -22.24 4.08
N LYS A 14 6.78 -21.83 5.34
CA LYS A 14 5.84 -20.73 5.65
C LYS A 14 6.25 -19.40 5.00
N ARG A 15 7.52 -18.99 5.09
CA ARG A 15 8.02 -17.77 4.41
C ARG A 15 7.86 -17.86 2.89
N ALA A 16 8.14 -19.02 2.28
CA ALA A 16 7.91 -19.26 0.86
C ALA A 16 6.43 -19.12 0.51
N LEU A 17 5.52 -19.81 1.22
CA LEU A 17 4.08 -19.75 1.00
C LEU A 17 3.51 -18.32 1.21
N VAL A 18 4.10 -17.56 2.12
CA VAL A 18 3.70 -16.18 2.40
C VAL A 18 4.18 -15.22 1.33
N ALA A 19 5.45 -15.29 0.96
CA ALA A 19 6.00 -14.53 -0.15
C ALA A 19 5.22 -14.87 -1.43
N GLU A 20 4.98 -16.15 -1.67
CA GLU A 20 4.18 -16.69 -2.77
C GLU A 20 2.75 -16.15 -2.75
N SER A 21 2.06 -16.12 -1.60
CA SER A 21 0.71 -15.51 -1.52
C SER A 21 0.71 -14.00 -1.79
N SER A 22 1.76 -13.27 -1.37
CA SER A 22 1.87 -11.82 -1.62
C SER A 22 2.18 -11.51 -3.08
N VAL A 23 3.08 -12.28 -3.71
CA VAL A 23 3.44 -12.17 -5.11
C VAL A 23 2.27 -12.62 -5.99
N MET A 24 1.62 -13.73 -5.66
CA MET A 24 0.42 -14.23 -6.34
C MET A 24 -0.70 -13.18 -6.32
N ARG A 25 -0.95 -12.52 -5.19
CA ARG A 25 -1.92 -11.42 -5.12
C ARG A 25 -1.55 -10.24 -6.01
N GLY A 26 -0.27 -9.87 -6.06
CA GLY A 26 0.23 -8.83 -6.95
C GLY A 26 0.03 -9.20 -8.43
N LEU A 27 0.34 -10.44 -8.80
CA LEU A 27 0.15 -10.97 -10.15
C LEU A 27 -1.33 -11.02 -10.53
N LEU A 28 -2.20 -11.51 -9.64
CA LEU A 28 -3.64 -11.55 -9.85
C LEU A 28 -4.21 -10.14 -10.05
N ALA A 29 -3.83 -9.20 -9.19
CA ALA A 29 -4.23 -7.80 -9.33
C ALA A 29 -3.78 -7.22 -10.68
N ARG A 30 -2.55 -7.49 -11.10
CA ARG A 30 -2.02 -7.06 -12.41
C ARG A 30 -2.78 -7.68 -13.58
N SER A 31 -3.08 -8.98 -13.54
CA SER A 31 -3.86 -9.64 -14.58
C SER A 31 -5.28 -9.09 -14.67
N LEU A 32 -5.89 -8.79 -13.53
CA LEU A 32 -7.23 -8.23 -13.46
C LEU A 32 -7.26 -6.78 -13.95
N ASP A 33 -6.26 -5.97 -13.63
CA ASP A 33 -6.14 -4.61 -14.19
C ASP A 33 -6.01 -4.66 -15.72
N ILE A 34 -5.14 -5.52 -16.27
CA ILE A 34 -4.99 -5.70 -17.72
C ILE A 34 -6.32 -6.14 -18.35
N ALA A 35 -6.98 -7.15 -17.78
CA ALA A 35 -8.27 -7.62 -18.27
C ALA A 35 -9.33 -6.51 -18.23
N THR A 36 -9.34 -5.68 -17.19
CA THR A 36 -10.27 -4.54 -17.06
C THR A 36 -10.01 -3.49 -18.12
N ILE A 37 -8.75 -3.16 -18.40
CA ILE A 37 -8.36 -2.17 -19.41
C ILE A 37 -8.73 -2.65 -20.82
N VAL A 38 -8.53 -3.93 -21.11
CA VAL A 38 -8.89 -4.53 -22.40
C VAL A 38 -10.42 -4.60 -22.55
N ALA A 39 -11.12 -5.02 -21.49
CA ALA A 39 -12.58 -5.10 -21.49
C ALA A 39 -13.22 -3.71 -21.62
N SER A 40 -12.67 -2.68 -20.97
CA SER A 40 -13.17 -1.31 -21.10
C SER A 40 -12.95 -0.73 -22.49
N SER A 41 -11.82 -1.05 -23.12
CA SER A 41 -11.51 -0.69 -24.51
C SER A 41 -12.53 -1.31 -25.48
N PHE A 42 -12.80 -2.61 -25.31
CA PHE A 42 -13.78 -3.34 -26.11
C PHE A 42 -15.21 -2.81 -25.90
N ALA A 43 -15.60 -2.53 -24.66
CA ALA A 43 -16.90 -1.95 -24.35
C ALA A 43 -17.09 -0.56 -24.98
N GLY A 44 -16.04 0.28 -24.96
CA GLY A 44 -16.07 1.58 -25.63
C GLY A 44 -16.25 1.45 -27.14
N TRP A 45 -15.59 0.48 -27.77
CA TRP A 45 -15.71 0.23 -29.21
C TRP A 45 -17.09 -0.28 -29.59
N TRP A 46 -17.63 -1.20 -28.80
CA TRP A 46 -18.98 -1.71 -29.03
C TRP A 46 -20.04 -0.60 -28.97
N LEU A 47 -19.90 0.36 -28.06
CA LEU A 47 -20.79 1.53 -27.99
C LEU A 47 -20.61 2.50 -29.15
N GLU A 48 -19.38 2.72 -29.60
CA GLU A 48 -19.09 3.67 -30.69
C GLU A 48 -19.56 3.14 -32.04
N THR A 49 -19.28 1.88 -32.33
CA THR A 49 -19.53 1.29 -33.66
C THR A 49 -20.87 0.55 -33.74
N GLY A 50 -21.44 0.13 -32.60
CA GLY A 50 -22.65 -0.71 -32.57
C GLY A 50 -22.49 -2.07 -33.27
N SER A 51 -21.26 -2.42 -33.68
CA SER A 51 -20.94 -3.58 -34.50
C SER A 51 -20.66 -4.82 -33.63
N THR A 52 -21.07 -5.98 -34.12
CA THR A 52 -20.72 -7.30 -33.55
C THR A 52 -19.50 -7.93 -34.22
N GLY A 53 -18.80 -7.17 -35.07
CA GLY A 53 -17.56 -7.59 -35.73
C GLY A 53 -16.37 -7.77 -34.78
N TRP A 54 -15.20 -8.03 -35.35
CA TRP A 54 -13.96 -8.16 -34.58
C TRP A 54 -13.33 -6.80 -34.31
N PHE A 55 -12.67 -6.72 -33.17
CA PHE A 55 -11.89 -5.55 -32.75
C PHE A 55 -10.61 -5.46 -33.59
N GLU A 56 -10.70 -4.76 -34.72
CA GLU A 56 -9.64 -4.70 -35.74
C GLU A 56 -9.25 -3.25 -36.06
N GLY A 57 -8.11 -3.08 -36.75
CA GLY A 57 -7.64 -1.78 -37.23
C GLY A 57 -7.08 -0.88 -36.12
N ASP A 58 -7.42 0.40 -36.20
CA ASP A 58 -6.77 1.45 -35.41
C ASP A 58 -7.20 1.48 -33.94
N PHE A 59 -8.39 0.98 -33.61
CA PHE A 59 -8.81 0.78 -32.21
C PHE A 59 -7.92 -0.24 -31.49
N LEU A 60 -7.53 -1.32 -32.18
CA LEU A 60 -6.61 -2.32 -31.62
C LEU A 60 -5.22 -1.74 -31.37
N ARG A 61 -4.71 -0.94 -32.32
CA ARG A 61 -3.42 -0.24 -32.16
C ARG A 61 -3.46 0.71 -30.96
N ALA A 62 -4.51 1.54 -30.85
CA ALA A 62 -4.69 2.46 -29.74
C ALA A 62 -4.81 1.73 -28.39
N ALA A 63 -5.55 0.63 -28.34
CA ALA A 63 -5.69 -0.20 -27.15
C ALA A 63 -4.35 -0.80 -26.69
N LEU A 64 -3.54 -1.31 -27.62
CA LEU A 64 -2.22 -1.87 -27.32
C LEU A 64 -1.25 -0.80 -26.81
N ILE A 65 -1.22 0.37 -27.45
CA ILE A 65 -0.40 1.51 -27.00
C ILE A 65 -0.84 1.97 -25.60
N GLY A 66 -2.14 2.15 -25.37
CA GLY A 66 -2.64 2.57 -24.06
C GLY A 66 -2.41 1.52 -22.96
N LEU A 67 -2.45 0.23 -23.30
CA LEU A 67 -2.07 -0.85 -22.38
C LEU A 67 -0.59 -0.77 -21.99
N LEU A 68 0.30 -0.54 -22.95
CA LEU A 68 1.73 -0.35 -22.71
C LEU A 68 2.00 0.88 -21.83
N LEU A 69 1.38 2.02 -22.15
CA LEU A 69 1.49 3.24 -21.34
C LEU A 69 1.02 3.02 -19.91
N THR A 70 -0.11 2.32 -19.73
CA THR A 70 -0.61 2.00 -18.39
C THR A 70 0.35 1.09 -17.62
N GLY A 71 0.98 0.13 -18.29
CA GLY A 71 2.04 -0.70 -17.71
C GLY A 71 3.24 0.12 -17.22
N ILE A 72 3.69 1.11 -17.99
CA ILE A 72 4.81 1.99 -17.64
C ILE A 72 4.42 2.92 -16.47
N CYS A 73 3.27 3.57 -16.54
CA CYS A 73 2.78 4.46 -15.50
C CYS A 73 2.55 3.74 -14.16
N SER A 74 1.98 2.53 -14.21
CA SER A 74 1.75 1.71 -13.01
C SER A 74 3.04 1.23 -12.34
N ALA A 75 4.09 0.96 -13.14
CA ALA A 75 5.42 0.65 -12.62
C ALA A 75 6.03 1.86 -11.89
N HIS A 76 5.92 3.06 -12.48
CA HIS A 76 6.45 4.29 -11.87
C HIS A 76 5.78 4.64 -10.53
N TRP A 77 4.48 4.39 -10.40
CA TRP A 77 3.70 4.67 -9.18
C TRP A 77 3.71 3.53 -8.17
N ALA A 78 4.50 2.47 -8.41
CA ALA A 78 4.56 1.27 -7.57
C ALA A 78 3.16 0.73 -7.20
N VAL A 79 2.24 0.73 -8.17
CA VAL A 79 0.82 0.38 -7.97
C VAL A 79 0.65 -1.04 -7.42
N TYR A 80 1.58 -1.94 -7.73
CA TYR A 80 1.55 -3.34 -7.34
C TYR A 80 2.30 -3.65 -6.03
N ARG A 81 2.64 -2.63 -5.22
CA ARG A 81 3.21 -2.84 -3.88
C ARG A 81 2.19 -3.46 -2.91
N SER A 82 2.67 -3.98 -1.77
CA SER A 82 1.78 -4.51 -0.73
C SER A 82 1.01 -3.37 -0.03
N TRP A 83 -0.30 -3.25 -0.29
CA TRP A 83 -1.21 -2.27 0.32
C TRP A 83 -1.78 -2.71 1.70
N ARG A 84 -1.11 -3.64 2.39
CA ARG A 84 -1.57 -4.12 3.71
C ARG A 84 -1.44 -2.99 4.74
N GLY A 85 -2.53 -2.70 5.46
CA GLY A 85 -2.56 -1.63 6.46
C GLY A 85 -2.72 -0.20 5.91
N THR A 86 -2.71 0.00 4.59
CA THR A 86 -2.95 1.33 3.99
C THR A 86 -4.43 1.60 3.72
N PRO A 87 -4.87 2.87 3.78
CA PRO A 87 -6.25 3.24 3.45
C PRO A 87 -6.54 3.00 1.97
N LEU A 88 -7.78 2.60 1.66
CA LEU A 88 -8.25 2.35 0.29
C LEU A 88 -8.05 3.57 -0.63
N ARG A 89 -8.20 4.79 -0.08
CA ARG A 89 -8.02 6.02 -0.84
C ARG A 89 -6.63 6.12 -1.47
N SER A 90 -5.58 5.81 -0.72
CA SER A 90 -4.22 5.88 -1.24
C SER A 90 -3.94 4.84 -2.33
N GLU A 91 -4.58 3.67 -2.26
CA GLU A 91 -4.49 2.66 -3.32
C GLU A 91 -5.22 3.15 -4.58
N LEU A 92 -6.44 3.66 -4.43
CA LEU A 92 -7.22 4.20 -5.55
C LEU A 92 -6.53 5.41 -6.19
N GLU A 93 -5.98 6.33 -5.40
CA GLU A 93 -5.22 7.48 -5.90
C GLU A 93 -4.02 7.03 -6.75
N ALA A 94 -3.33 5.96 -6.34
CA ALA A 94 -2.21 5.45 -7.10
C ALA A 94 -2.63 4.77 -8.42
N VAL A 95 -3.65 3.90 -8.36
CA VAL A 95 -4.17 3.18 -9.53
C VAL A 95 -4.78 4.15 -10.54
N LEU A 96 -5.68 5.02 -10.08
CA LEU A 96 -6.39 5.98 -10.92
C LEU A 96 -5.45 7.07 -11.42
N GLY A 97 -4.48 7.52 -10.60
CA GLY A 97 -3.45 8.45 -11.04
C GLY A 97 -2.60 7.89 -12.18
N ALA A 98 -2.16 6.64 -12.07
CA ALA A 98 -1.43 5.96 -13.14
C ALA A 98 -2.28 5.76 -14.42
N TRP A 99 -3.55 5.36 -14.26
CA TRP A 99 -4.49 5.18 -15.37
C TRP A 99 -4.78 6.49 -16.11
N LEU A 100 -5.16 7.55 -15.38
CA LEU A 100 -5.49 8.84 -15.98
C LEU A 100 -4.27 9.47 -16.65
N LEU A 101 -3.07 9.31 -16.07
CA LEU A 101 -1.83 9.73 -16.72
C LEU A 101 -1.58 8.97 -18.03
N ALA A 102 -1.83 7.65 -18.05
CA ALA A 102 -1.67 6.85 -19.26
C ALA A 102 -2.66 7.25 -20.36
N VAL A 103 -3.94 7.48 -20.01
CA VAL A 103 -4.95 8.01 -20.95
C VAL A 103 -4.57 9.40 -21.46
N LEU A 104 -4.09 10.28 -20.58
CA LEU A 104 -3.64 11.62 -20.96
C LEU A 104 -2.46 11.58 -21.93
N LEU A 105 -1.49 10.69 -21.70
CA LEU A 105 -0.32 10.51 -22.57
C LEU A 105 -0.68 9.81 -23.89
N LEU A 106 -1.76 9.04 -23.92
CA LEU A 106 -2.21 8.36 -25.13
C LEU A 106 -2.69 9.36 -26.20
N VAL A 107 -3.39 10.42 -25.81
CA VAL A 107 -3.93 11.44 -26.75
C VAL A 107 -2.86 11.99 -27.70
N PRO A 108 -1.75 12.58 -27.24
CA PRO A 108 -0.72 13.09 -28.14
C PRO A 108 0.00 11.98 -28.93
N VAL A 109 0.08 10.76 -28.40
CA VAL A 109 0.68 9.63 -29.12
C VAL A 109 -0.19 9.25 -30.31
N LEU A 110 -1.51 9.17 -30.14
CA LEU A 110 -2.43 8.86 -31.23
C LEU A 110 -2.38 9.90 -32.35
N GLU A 111 -2.38 11.19 -31.98
CA GLU A 111 -2.24 12.32 -32.92
C GLU A 111 -0.91 12.28 -33.71
N LEU A 112 0.17 11.76 -33.12
CA LEU A 112 1.46 11.61 -33.81
C LEU A 112 1.50 10.38 -34.74
N THR A 113 0.65 9.38 -34.52
CA THR A 113 0.69 8.08 -35.20
C THR A 113 -0.39 7.85 -36.24
N GLY A 114 -1.43 8.68 -36.31
CA GLY A 114 -2.58 8.48 -37.21
C GLY A 114 -3.23 9.77 -37.71
N GLU A 115 -4.18 9.62 -38.65
CA GLU A 115 -4.98 10.74 -39.16
C GLU A 115 -6.12 11.10 -38.15
N PRO A 116 -6.32 12.39 -37.80
CA PRO A 116 -7.22 12.82 -36.72
C PRO A 116 -8.73 12.51 -36.89
N ASP A 117 -9.17 12.08 -38.07
CA ASP A 117 -10.60 12.00 -38.44
C ASP A 117 -11.24 10.59 -38.35
N GLU A 118 -10.47 9.52 -38.10
CA GLU A 118 -11.02 8.16 -38.00
C GLU A 118 -11.16 7.64 -36.55
N TYR A 119 -10.61 8.36 -35.57
CA TYR A 119 -10.79 8.00 -34.16
C TYR A 119 -12.06 8.64 -33.62
N GLY A 120 -13.04 7.83 -33.25
CA GLY A 120 -14.17 8.29 -32.46
C GLY A 120 -13.66 8.91 -31.16
N ARG A 121 -13.63 10.24 -31.05
CA ARG A 121 -13.21 10.96 -29.82
C ARG A 121 -14.01 10.48 -28.59
N HIS A 122 -15.24 10.02 -28.84
CA HIS A 122 -16.10 9.40 -27.84
C HIS A 122 -15.58 8.03 -27.38
N TRP A 123 -14.92 7.24 -28.23
CA TRP A 123 -14.28 5.98 -27.83
C TRP A 123 -13.24 6.19 -26.71
N LEU A 124 -12.36 7.19 -26.86
CA LEU A 124 -11.40 7.54 -25.81
C LEU A 124 -12.10 7.93 -24.50
N LEU A 125 -13.20 8.68 -24.59
CA LEU A 125 -14.00 9.08 -23.43
C LEU A 125 -14.67 7.87 -22.76
N TYR A 126 -15.29 6.97 -23.53
CA TYR A 126 -15.87 5.73 -23.01
C TYR A 126 -14.80 4.84 -22.40
N TRP A 127 -13.64 4.72 -23.04
CA TRP A 127 -12.54 3.91 -22.52
C TRP A 127 -12.01 4.47 -21.20
N ALA A 128 -11.81 5.79 -21.12
CA ALA A 128 -11.39 6.46 -19.90
C ALA A 128 -12.42 6.26 -18.76
N LEU A 129 -13.72 6.39 -19.05
CA LEU A 129 -14.80 6.24 -18.08
C LEU A 129 -14.93 4.80 -17.58
N PHE A 130 -15.03 3.83 -18.50
CA PHE A 130 -15.15 2.41 -18.14
C PHE A 130 -13.88 1.88 -17.50
N GLY A 131 -12.70 2.30 -17.95
CA GLY A 131 -11.42 1.94 -17.32
C GLY A 131 -11.36 2.44 -15.88
N THR A 132 -11.73 3.72 -15.64
CA THR A 132 -11.78 4.31 -14.30
C THR A 132 -12.76 3.57 -13.40
N ALA A 133 -13.99 3.35 -13.87
CA ALA A 133 -15.03 2.67 -13.12
C ALA A 133 -14.67 1.20 -12.83
N GLY A 134 -14.15 0.48 -13.82
CA GLY A 134 -13.75 -0.92 -13.71
C GLY A 134 -12.59 -1.11 -12.74
N LEU A 135 -11.51 -0.31 -12.89
CA LEU A 135 -10.34 -0.38 -12.02
C LEU A 135 -10.72 -0.05 -10.58
N ALA A 136 -11.47 1.03 -10.35
CA ALA A 136 -11.95 1.39 -9.02
C ALA A 136 -12.86 0.30 -8.43
N GLY A 137 -13.80 -0.21 -9.23
CA GLY A 137 -14.78 -1.23 -8.82
C GLY A 137 -14.12 -2.53 -8.39
N TRP A 138 -13.21 -3.07 -9.21
CA TRP A 138 -12.50 -4.30 -8.88
C TRP A 138 -11.59 -4.14 -7.65
N ARG A 139 -10.91 -3.00 -7.51
CA ARG A 139 -10.07 -2.71 -6.32
C ARG A 139 -10.91 -2.68 -5.03
N VAL A 140 -12.08 -2.06 -5.08
CA VAL A 140 -13.02 -2.06 -3.96
C VAL A 140 -13.50 -3.48 -3.65
N LEU A 141 -13.85 -4.27 -4.67
CA LEU A 141 -14.30 -5.65 -4.51
C LEU A 141 -13.22 -6.54 -3.89
N MET A 142 -11.99 -6.46 -4.41
CA MET A 142 -10.85 -7.21 -3.88
C MET A 142 -10.61 -6.88 -2.40
N ARG A 143 -10.67 -5.58 -2.03
CA ARG A 143 -10.48 -5.15 -0.65
C ARG A 143 -11.62 -5.59 0.27
N ARG A 144 -12.87 -5.63 -0.24
CA ARG A 144 -14.03 -6.17 0.48
C ARG A 144 -13.88 -7.67 0.72
N ALA A 145 -13.51 -8.43 -0.32
CA ALA A 145 -13.27 -9.86 -0.23
C ALA A 145 -12.15 -10.17 0.78
N GLN A 146 -11.04 -9.43 0.72
CA GLN A 146 -9.96 -9.53 1.70
C GLN A 146 -10.46 -9.25 3.11
N ARG A 147 -11.16 -8.13 3.35
CA ARG A 147 -11.70 -7.82 4.68
C ARG A 147 -12.57 -8.95 5.22
N TYR A 148 -13.43 -9.53 4.38
CA TYR A 148 -14.29 -10.64 4.75
C TYR A 148 -13.48 -11.88 5.19
N VAL A 149 -12.44 -12.24 4.43
CA VAL A 149 -11.54 -13.36 4.75
C VAL A 149 -10.80 -13.12 6.09
N HIS A 150 -10.27 -11.92 6.29
CA HIS A 150 -9.55 -11.56 7.53
C HIS A 150 -10.46 -11.55 8.76
N THR A 151 -11.70 -11.05 8.63
CA THR A 151 -12.69 -11.09 9.73
C THR A 151 -13.10 -12.51 10.09
N GLY A 152 -12.98 -13.45 9.16
CA GLY A 152 -13.18 -14.89 9.39
C GLY A 152 -11.98 -15.62 9.99
N GLY A 153 -10.91 -14.91 10.39
CA GLY A 153 -9.73 -15.50 11.02
C GLY A 153 -8.75 -16.18 10.07
N ARG A 154 -8.94 -16.06 8.75
CA ARG A 154 -8.03 -16.60 7.72
C ARG A 154 -7.08 -15.50 7.24
N ASP A 155 -5.80 -15.84 6.99
CA ASP A 155 -4.71 -14.90 6.59
C ASP A 155 -4.40 -13.79 7.62
N VAL A 156 -4.50 -14.11 8.90
CA VAL A 156 -4.16 -13.21 10.00
C VAL A 156 -2.68 -13.36 10.37
N ARG A 157 -2.02 -12.23 10.66
CA ARG A 157 -0.63 -12.18 11.12
C ARG A 157 -0.59 -11.93 12.62
N ARG A 158 0.09 -12.79 13.35
CA ARG A 158 0.34 -12.60 14.78
C ARG A 158 1.41 -11.55 14.97
N VAL A 159 1.03 -10.43 15.55
CA VAL A 159 1.89 -9.27 15.80
C VAL A 159 2.22 -9.20 17.28
N VAL A 160 3.51 -9.01 17.56
CA VAL A 160 4.03 -8.67 18.89
C VAL A 160 4.59 -7.26 18.86
N LEU A 161 4.38 -6.50 19.93
CA LEU A 161 4.87 -5.13 20.06
C LEU A 161 6.00 -5.04 21.09
N VAL A 162 7.10 -4.37 20.74
CA VAL A 162 8.14 -3.96 21.70
C VAL A 162 7.97 -2.48 21.96
N THR A 163 7.73 -2.09 23.20
CA THR A 163 7.44 -0.69 23.55
C THR A 163 7.93 -0.38 24.97
N ASN A 164 8.03 0.92 25.30
CA ASN A 164 8.51 1.42 26.58
C ASN A 164 7.62 2.59 27.04
N GLY A 165 6.36 2.29 27.36
CA GLY A 165 5.40 3.27 27.90
C GLY A 165 4.19 3.58 27.01
N GLY A 166 3.59 4.76 27.22
CA GLY A 166 2.24 5.11 26.74
C GLY A 166 2.02 5.15 25.22
N PHE A 167 3.08 5.27 24.41
CA PHE A 167 2.97 5.19 22.95
C PHE A 167 2.53 3.79 22.49
N GLY A 168 3.01 2.74 23.16
CA GLY A 168 2.61 1.38 22.88
C GLY A 168 1.13 1.13 23.13
N LEU A 169 0.55 1.75 24.15
CA LEU A 169 -0.87 1.62 24.46
C LEU A 169 -1.75 2.15 23.32
N GLN A 170 -1.39 3.30 22.72
CA GLN A 170 -2.10 3.85 21.57
C GLN A 170 -2.07 2.89 20.37
N ILE A 171 -0.93 2.24 20.13
CA ILE A 171 -0.78 1.24 19.06
C ILE A 171 -1.65 0.01 19.35
N ILE A 172 -1.69 -0.45 20.59
CA ILE A 172 -2.53 -1.59 21.01
C ILE A 172 -4.02 -1.29 20.79
N GLU A 173 -4.48 -0.11 21.18
CA GLU A 173 -5.87 0.33 20.96
C GLU A 173 -6.20 0.46 19.46
N GLN A 174 -5.28 0.99 18.67
CA GLN A 174 -5.44 1.06 17.21
C GLN A 174 -5.46 -0.33 16.56
N LEU A 175 -4.59 -1.25 16.99
CA LEU A 175 -4.59 -2.64 16.51
C LEU A 175 -5.88 -3.36 16.87
N ALA A 176 -6.42 -3.13 18.08
CA ALA A 176 -7.69 -3.70 18.52
C ALA A 176 -8.87 -3.25 17.65
N THR A 177 -8.86 -1.99 17.20
CA THR A 177 -9.90 -1.45 16.30
C THR A 177 -9.64 -1.80 14.81
N ALA A 178 -8.39 -2.08 14.43
CA ALA A 178 -7.98 -2.38 13.06
C ALA A 178 -7.95 -3.87 12.69
N ARG A 179 -8.81 -4.72 13.28
CA ARG A 179 -8.90 -6.16 12.93
C ARG A 179 -9.08 -6.43 11.44
N TRP A 180 -9.69 -5.49 10.71
CA TRP A 180 -9.86 -5.54 9.24
C TRP A 180 -8.53 -5.56 8.47
N ALA A 181 -7.41 -5.15 9.08
CA ALA A 181 -6.08 -5.19 8.48
C ALA A 181 -5.42 -6.57 8.55
N GLY A 182 -6.07 -7.55 9.22
CA GLY A 182 -5.57 -8.90 9.32
C GLY A 182 -4.40 -9.05 10.28
N PHE A 183 -4.34 -8.22 11.32
CA PHE A 183 -3.36 -8.34 12.40
C PHE A 183 -4.05 -8.86 13.66
N GLU A 184 -3.45 -9.86 14.29
CA GLU A 184 -3.82 -10.37 15.60
C GLU A 184 -2.75 -9.97 16.59
N PHE A 185 -3.10 -9.09 17.52
CA PHE A 185 -2.19 -8.67 18.56
C PHE A 185 -2.07 -9.75 19.63
N VAL A 186 -0.91 -10.38 19.73
CA VAL A 186 -0.64 -11.48 20.68
C VAL A 186 -0.22 -10.94 22.04
N GLY A 187 0.63 -9.92 22.05
CA GLY A 187 1.12 -9.31 23.28
C GLY A 187 2.25 -8.33 23.05
N TRP A 188 2.75 -7.77 24.14
CA TRP A 188 3.85 -6.81 24.11
C TRP A 188 4.96 -7.18 25.10
N PHE A 189 6.16 -6.72 24.78
CA PHE A 189 7.35 -6.81 25.61
C PHE A 189 7.76 -5.41 26.06
N ASP A 190 8.08 -5.28 27.34
CA ASP A 190 8.63 -4.07 27.95
C ASP A 190 9.69 -4.48 28.97
N GLU A 191 10.71 -3.64 29.07
CA GLU A 191 11.86 -3.84 29.94
C GLU A 191 11.64 -3.24 31.34
N ARG A 192 10.59 -2.42 31.51
CA ARG A 192 10.15 -1.99 32.84
C ARG A 192 9.32 -3.09 33.48
N ASP A 193 9.66 -3.49 34.71
CA ASP A 193 8.73 -4.24 35.57
C ASP A 193 7.38 -3.51 35.53
N GLY A 194 6.33 -4.24 35.19
CA GLY A 194 5.03 -3.74 34.71
C GLY A 194 4.18 -2.98 35.74
N ASP A 195 4.79 -2.12 36.57
CA ASP A 195 4.19 -1.40 37.68
C ASP A 195 4.18 0.13 37.46
N ASP A 196 4.03 0.58 36.21
CA ASP A 196 3.54 1.94 35.95
C ASP A 196 2.01 1.85 35.88
N GLY A 197 1.33 2.19 36.97
CA GLY A 197 -0.15 2.15 37.17
C GLY A 197 -0.99 3.02 36.21
N ARG A 198 -0.45 3.35 35.04
CA ARG A 198 -1.08 4.09 33.93
C ARG A 198 -1.45 3.20 32.75
N ILE A 199 -1.21 1.89 32.84
CA ILE A 199 -1.52 0.91 31.78
C ILE A 199 -2.91 0.33 32.02
N SER A 200 -3.78 0.35 31.00
CA SER A 200 -5.13 -0.24 31.07
C SER A 200 -5.07 -1.73 31.46
N ALA A 201 -6.01 -2.21 32.28
CA ALA A 201 -6.06 -3.59 32.77
C ALA A 201 -5.98 -4.65 31.64
N ALA A 202 -6.56 -4.36 30.47
CA ALA A 202 -6.48 -5.24 29.30
C ALA A 202 -5.08 -5.29 28.64
N ALA A 203 -4.31 -4.20 28.74
CA ALA A 203 -2.92 -4.16 28.28
C ALA A 203 -1.99 -4.85 29.28
N VAL A 204 -2.22 -4.71 30.59
CA VAL A 204 -1.48 -5.46 31.63
C VAL A 204 -1.59 -6.97 31.43
N GLN A 205 -2.77 -7.49 31.06
CA GLN A 205 -2.99 -8.93 30.81
C GLN A 205 -2.25 -9.50 29.59
N ARG A 206 -1.66 -8.66 28.73
CA ARG A 206 -0.94 -9.08 27.52
C ARG A 206 0.56 -8.78 27.56
N CYS A 207 1.10 -8.42 28.72
CA CYS A 207 2.55 -8.31 28.91
C CYS A 207 3.17 -9.71 28.91
N LEU A 208 4.01 -9.99 27.91
CA LEU A 208 4.71 -11.28 27.78
C LEU A 208 6.01 -11.33 28.60
N GLY A 209 6.35 -10.21 29.24
CA GLY A 209 7.53 -10.04 30.07
C GLY A 209 8.63 -9.22 29.37
N PRO A 210 9.90 -9.45 29.75
CA PRO A 210 10.98 -8.58 29.35
C PRO A 210 11.53 -8.94 27.95
N THR A 211 12.15 -7.95 27.31
CA THR A 211 12.58 -8.01 25.90
C THR A 211 13.53 -9.17 25.59
N GLU A 212 14.25 -9.72 26.58
CA GLU A 212 15.13 -10.87 26.41
C GLU A 212 14.37 -12.14 26.00
N ARG A 213 13.10 -12.27 26.41
CA ARG A 213 12.24 -13.40 26.02
C ARG A 213 11.70 -13.29 24.59
N LEU A 214 11.82 -12.13 23.96
CA LEU A 214 11.29 -11.86 22.62
C LEU A 214 11.85 -12.83 21.58
N ALA A 215 13.16 -13.06 21.57
CA ALA A 215 13.81 -13.91 20.58
C ALA A 215 13.27 -15.35 20.65
N GLY A 216 13.21 -15.93 21.86
CA GLY A 216 12.65 -17.26 22.08
C GLY A 216 11.17 -17.35 21.70
N PHE A 217 10.37 -16.34 22.08
CA PHE A 217 8.95 -16.28 21.73
C PHE A 217 8.72 -16.28 20.21
N VAL A 218 9.56 -15.55 19.46
CA VAL A 218 9.50 -15.50 18.00
C VAL A 218 10.01 -16.81 17.38
N GLU A 219 11.07 -17.41 17.91
CA GLU A 219 11.62 -18.69 17.44
C GLU A 219 10.65 -19.86 17.64
N ASP A 220 9.87 -19.86 18.71
CA ASP A 220 8.80 -20.83 18.97
C ASP A 220 7.64 -20.70 17.95
N GLY A 221 7.70 -19.73 17.05
CA GLY A 221 6.69 -19.51 16.01
C GLY A 221 5.40 -18.93 16.57
N ASN A 222 5.46 -18.20 17.70
CA ASN A 222 4.30 -17.54 18.29
C ASN A 222 4.00 -16.16 17.69
N ALA A 223 4.95 -15.58 16.96
CA ALA A 223 4.82 -14.28 16.30
C ALA A 223 5.28 -14.34 14.84
N ASP A 224 4.49 -13.76 13.94
CA ASP A 224 4.82 -13.63 12.52
C ASP A 224 5.42 -12.25 12.20
N GLU A 225 5.05 -11.22 12.96
CA GLU A 225 5.61 -9.86 12.86
C GLU A 225 6.00 -9.30 14.24
N VAL A 226 7.11 -8.59 14.31
CA VAL A 226 7.58 -7.85 15.48
C VAL A 226 7.56 -6.36 15.16
N TRP A 227 6.73 -5.61 15.87
CA TRP A 227 6.63 -4.17 15.74
C TRP A 227 7.41 -3.51 16.87
N ILE A 228 8.33 -2.61 16.53
CA ILE A 228 9.16 -1.89 17.49
C ILE A 228 8.66 -0.46 17.56
N ALA A 229 8.13 -0.08 18.72
CA ALA A 229 7.57 1.23 19.01
C ALA A 229 8.36 1.87 20.15
N LEU A 230 9.61 2.21 19.84
CA LEU A 230 10.55 2.84 20.75
C LEU A 230 10.83 4.29 20.32
N PRO A 231 11.05 5.21 21.27
CA PRO A 231 11.44 6.58 20.93
C PRO A 231 12.81 6.57 20.23
N PHE A 232 13.01 7.48 19.27
CA PHE A 232 14.25 7.59 18.49
C PHE A 232 15.52 7.75 19.33
N ARG A 233 15.40 8.28 20.56
CA ARG A 233 16.51 8.42 21.51
C ARG A 233 17.07 7.07 21.99
N ALA A 234 16.33 5.97 21.82
CA ALA A 234 16.70 4.63 22.28
C ALA A 234 17.46 3.82 21.20
N GLU A 235 18.38 4.46 20.47
CA GLU A 235 19.13 3.83 19.36
C GLU A 235 19.88 2.55 19.80
N ALA A 236 20.60 2.62 20.92
CA ALA A 236 21.33 1.47 21.45
C ALA A 236 20.42 0.25 21.70
N ARG A 237 19.18 0.52 22.18
CA ARG A 237 18.17 -0.52 22.44
C ARG A 237 17.53 -1.04 21.16
N LEU A 238 17.23 -0.17 20.19
CA LEU A 238 16.78 -0.61 18.88
C LEU A 238 17.81 -1.56 18.25
N ARG A 239 19.11 -1.22 18.33
CA ARG A 239 20.19 -2.05 17.81
C ARG A 239 20.31 -3.39 18.54
N SER A 240 20.15 -3.43 19.86
CA SER A 240 20.20 -4.69 20.62
C SER A 240 19.04 -5.62 20.27
N ILE A 241 17.83 -5.08 20.09
CA ILE A 241 16.65 -5.84 19.65
C ILE A 241 16.84 -6.38 18.23
N LEU A 242 17.30 -5.54 17.30
CA LEU A 242 17.59 -5.98 15.94
C LEU A 242 18.68 -7.06 15.91
N TRP A 243 19.66 -6.96 16.81
CA TRP A 243 20.69 -7.97 16.96
C TRP A 243 20.16 -9.28 17.54
N SER A 244 19.30 -9.24 18.55
CA SER A 244 18.69 -10.47 19.11
C SER A 244 17.76 -11.16 18.11
N LEU A 245 17.08 -10.38 17.28
CA LEU A 245 16.17 -10.89 16.23
C LEU A 245 16.87 -11.25 14.92
N ARG A 246 18.19 -11.09 14.80
CA ARG A 246 18.93 -11.27 13.53
C ARG A 246 18.80 -12.68 12.93
N HIS A 247 18.55 -13.68 13.78
CA HIS A 247 18.38 -15.08 13.38
C HIS A 247 16.90 -15.49 13.33
N CYS A 248 16.00 -14.61 13.74
CA CYS A 248 14.58 -14.87 13.77
C CYS A 248 13.95 -14.69 12.37
N THR A 249 12.86 -15.43 12.13
CA THR A 249 12.14 -15.38 10.85
C THR A 249 10.94 -14.44 10.82
N ALA A 250 10.65 -13.72 11.90
CA ALA A 250 9.59 -12.72 11.89
C ALA A 250 9.93 -11.53 11.00
N ASP A 251 8.90 -10.88 10.45
CA ASP A 251 9.04 -9.57 9.79
C ASP A 251 9.18 -8.48 10.87
N ILE A 252 10.21 -7.65 10.78
CA ILE A 252 10.51 -6.64 11.80
C ILE A 252 10.14 -5.27 11.24
N ARG A 253 9.22 -4.57 11.91
CA ARG A 253 8.77 -3.23 11.51
C ARG A 253 9.03 -2.22 12.62
N LEU A 254 9.57 -1.07 12.26
CA LEU A 254 9.70 0.07 13.16
C LEU A 254 8.46 0.97 13.00
N VAL A 255 7.76 1.21 14.11
CA VAL A 255 6.62 2.14 14.17
C VAL A 255 7.10 3.42 14.87
N PRO A 256 7.36 4.51 14.12
CA PRO A 256 7.87 5.74 14.72
C PRO A 256 6.78 6.47 15.52
N ASP A 257 7.15 7.03 16.67
CA ASP A 257 6.28 7.94 17.43
C ASP A 257 6.27 9.32 16.79
N ILE A 258 5.47 9.48 15.73
CA ILE A 258 5.26 10.77 15.05
C ILE A 258 4.45 11.74 15.92
N SER A 259 3.76 11.25 16.96
CA SER A 259 2.96 12.09 17.85
C SER A 259 3.84 12.97 18.74
N SER A 260 5.06 12.50 19.05
CA SER A 260 6.12 13.32 19.67
C SER A 260 6.64 14.45 18.76
N PHE A 261 6.37 14.37 17.44
CA PHE A 261 6.72 15.40 16.45
C PHE A 261 5.60 16.42 16.18
N ARG A 262 4.56 16.51 17.03
CA ARG A 262 3.45 17.49 16.89
C ARG A 262 3.87 18.99 16.85
N LEU A 263 5.16 19.29 16.96
CA LEU A 263 5.74 20.62 16.74
C LEU A 263 6.08 20.91 15.26
N LEU A 264 5.93 19.94 14.36
CA LEU A 264 6.50 19.97 13.01
C LEU A 264 5.45 19.78 11.93
N ASN A 265 4.79 20.88 11.58
CA ASN A 265 3.81 20.95 10.51
C ASN A 265 4.45 20.94 9.11
N HIS A 266 5.59 20.27 8.91
CA HIS A 266 6.44 20.52 7.75
C HIS A 266 7.04 19.28 7.09
N SER A 267 6.59 19.10 5.85
CA SER A 267 7.39 18.75 4.68
C SER A 267 8.75 18.15 4.98
N LEU A 268 8.80 16.82 5.03
CA LEU A 268 10.04 16.07 4.86
C LEU A 268 10.72 16.55 3.55
N GLY A 269 12.00 16.94 3.63
CA GLY A 269 12.79 17.38 2.50
C GLY A 269 14.15 16.69 2.47
N GLU A 270 14.90 16.89 1.39
CA GLU A 270 16.26 16.37 1.22
C GLU A 270 17.16 17.55 0.81
N VAL A 271 18.24 17.77 1.56
CA VAL A 271 19.25 18.79 1.25
C VAL A 271 20.60 18.10 1.24
N ALA A 272 21.29 18.15 0.11
CA ALA A 272 22.60 17.53 -0.08
C ALA A 272 22.64 16.02 0.28
N GLY A 273 21.58 15.27 -0.05
CA GLY A 273 21.50 13.83 0.22
C GLY A 273 21.17 13.46 1.67
N LEU A 274 20.94 14.47 2.53
CA LEU A 274 20.56 14.26 3.92
C LEU A 274 19.04 14.47 4.07
N PRO A 275 18.33 13.54 4.75
CA PRO A 275 16.93 13.75 5.09
C PRO A 275 16.84 14.89 6.11
N VAL A 276 16.21 15.99 5.72
CA VAL A 276 16.05 17.19 6.57
C VAL A 276 14.59 17.40 6.87
N ILE A 277 14.28 17.63 8.14
CA ILE A 277 12.94 17.99 8.58
C ILE A 277 12.86 19.51 8.55
N ASN A 278 12.05 20.06 7.64
CA ASN A 278 11.83 21.50 7.60
C ASN A 278 11.09 21.91 8.89
N LEU A 279 11.55 22.94 9.59
CA LEU A 279 10.91 23.42 10.82
C LEU A 279 9.92 24.56 10.55
N SER A 280 9.99 25.16 9.37
CA SER A 280 9.04 26.11 8.79
C SER A 280 9.01 25.97 7.25
N SER A 281 7.85 25.72 6.65
CA SER A 281 7.61 25.69 5.20
C SER A 281 6.24 26.32 4.92
N THR A 282 6.21 27.55 4.45
CA THR A 282 4.99 28.15 3.87
C THR A 282 4.44 27.22 2.79
N PRO A 283 3.18 26.77 2.86
CA PRO A 283 2.69 25.69 2.02
C PRO A 283 2.26 26.24 0.66
N MET A 284 3.23 26.53 -0.21
CA MET A 284 2.99 26.69 -1.65
C MET A 284 4.13 26.03 -2.43
N SER A 285 4.22 24.70 -2.37
CA SER A 285 5.14 23.94 -3.23
C SER A 285 4.43 22.95 -4.17
N GLY A 286 4.84 23.00 -5.44
CA GLY A 286 4.71 21.93 -6.45
C GLY A 286 3.30 21.51 -6.83
N ARG A 287 2.81 20.43 -6.22
CA ARG A 287 1.53 19.78 -6.57
C ARG A 287 0.33 20.71 -6.44
N ASN A 288 0.34 21.60 -5.44
CA ASN A 288 -0.74 22.58 -5.26
C ASN A 288 -0.71 23.65 -6.37
N ARG A 289 0.46 23.95 -6.94
CA ARG A 289 0.61 24.86 -8.08
C ARG A 289 0.15 24.21 -9.39
N LEU A 290 0.42 22.92 -9.58
CA LEU A 290 -0.13 22.15 -10.70
C LEU A 290 -1.66 22.02 -10.59
N LEU A 291 -2.18 21.74 -9.39
CA LEU A 291 -3.62 21.69 -9.15
C LEU A 291 -4.27 23.07 -9.40
N LYS A 292 -3.64 24.15 -8.94
CA LYS A 292 -4.06 25.54 -9.23
C LYS A 292 -4.02 25.85 -10.74
N ALA A 293 -2.97 25.43 -11.43
CA ALA A 293 -2.82 25.67 -12.87
C ALA A 293 -3.87 24.90 -13.69
N ILE A 294 -4.23 23.68 -13.27
CA ILE A 294 -5.30 22.91 -13.89
C ILE A 294 -6.66 23.56 -13.61
N GLU A 295 -6.92 23.92 -12.35
CA GLU A 295 -8.13 24.65 -11.94
C GLU A 295 -8.31 25.92 -12.77
N ASP A 296 -7.29 26.79 -12.81
CA ASP A 296 -7.33 28.05 -13.55
C ASP A 296 -7.52 27.82 -15.05
N ARG A 297 -6.94 26.76 -15.63
CA ARG A 297 -7.10 26.43 -17.05
C ARG A 297 -8.49 25.86 -17.36
N THR A 298 -9.08 25.08 -16.45
CA THR A 298 -10.46 24.58 -16.59
C THR A 298 -11.49 25.71 -16.46
N LEU A 299 -11.30 26.63 -15.50
CA LEU A 299 -12.16 27.80 -15.32
C LEU A 299 -12.05 28.77 -16.51
N ALA A 300 -10.84 29.02 -17.00
CA ALA A 300 -10.62 29.86 -18.19
C ALA A 300 -11.29 29.26 -19.44
N SER A 301 -11.26 27.94 -19.60
CA SER A 301 -11.94 27.25 -20.71
C SER A 301 -13.46 27.33 -20.60
N ALA A 302 -14.01 27.20 -19.39
CA ALA A 302 -15.44 27.26 -19.14
C ALA A 302 -16.02 28.69 -19.30
N CYS A 303 -15.23 29.74 -19.03
CA CYS A 303 -15.63 31.12 -19.28
C CYS A 303 -15.54 31.55 -20.76
N LEU A 304 -14.91 30.75 -21.62
CA LEU A 304 -14.69 31.06 -23.04
C LEU A 304 -15.79 30.47 -23.95
N ILE A 305 -16.69 29.68 -23.38
CA ILE A 305 -17.92 29.15 -24.00
C ILE A 305 -19.08 30.07 -23.59
#